data_AF-A0A9X1KT23-F1
#
_entry.id   AF-A0A9X1KT23-F1
#
_cell.length_a   1.000
_cell.length_b   1.000
_cell.length_c   1.000
_cell.angle_alpha   90.00
_cell.angle_beta   90.00
_cell.angle_gamma   90.00
#
_symmetry.space_group_name_H-M   'P 1'
#
loop_
_entity.id
_entity.type
_entity.pdbx_description
1 polymer ?
#
loop_
_entity_poly.entity_id
_entity_poly.type
_entity_poly.pdbx_seq_one_letter_code
_entity_poly.pdbx_strand_id
1 'polypeptide(L)'
;MNRLLITLIIFMMISGPACTQAQSSSNNDPKPRVLTGLDVIERDGFSILEGKRVGVVTNATGVNSALRSIVDIFNEADNFELVALYGPEHGVRGDYPAGEYVEFYTDVRTGLPVYSLYGSTRKPTPDMLEGVDVLVFDIQDIGTRSYTYISTMGLVMEAAAENGVEVVVLDRPNPLGGNKIEGNLAEDGYISFVSQFKIPYVHGLTVGELAAMLRIDSDEVAARLNALELPGVIFRPVTWRPFYGRDQGKNLHGVQVHISDYDELNLMSLQFWFMQINNELYPDKNPLTMATEARLRMFDRVAGSGEVRRLFMERMRYEDVEAYLNKDIDSFRELSRQYYLYN
;
A
#
# COMPACT_ATOMS: atom_id res chain seq x y z
N MET A 1 -59.57 -2.82 -54.81
CA MET A 1 -60.34 -1.59 -54.58
C MET A 1 -59.49 -0.67 -53.72
N ASN A 2 -59.31 0.55 -54.21
CA ASN A 2 -58.57 1.69 -53.67
C ASN A 2 -58.71 1.99 -52.15
N ARG A 3 -57.71 2.73 -51.63
CA ARG A 3 -57.66 3.67 -50.47
C ARG A 3 -57.08 3.11 -49.16
N LEU A 4 -55.96 3.62 -48.62
CA LEU A 4 -55.58 4.98 -48.19
C LEU A 4 -56.41 5.45 -46.97
N LEU A 5 -55.80 5.45 -45.78
CA LEU A 5 -56.23 6.18 -44.57
C LEU A 5 -54.92 6.64 -43.90
N ILE A 6 -54.43 7.86 -44.13
CA ILE A 6 -54.80 9.15 -43.53
C ILE A 6 -54.72 9.14 -41.99
N THR A 7 -53.68 9.82 -41.53
CA THR A 7 -53.28 10.30 -40.21
C THR A 7 -54.38 11.01 -39.42
N LEU A 8 -54.37 10.88 -38.09
CA LEU A 8 -54.73 11.99 -37.20
C LEU A 8 -53.86 11.94 -35.93
N ILE A 9 -52.84 12.81 -35.88
CA ILE A 9 -52.08 13.13 -34.67
C ILE A 9 -52.78 14.30 -34.02
N ILE A 10 -53.29 14.13 -32.80
CA ILE A 10 -53.83 15.22 -31.99
C ILE A 10 -52.71 15.67 -31.04
N PHE A 11 -52.23 16.90 -31.29
CA PHE A 11 -51.38 17.66 -30.40
C PHE A 11 -52.25 18.25 -29.29
N MET A 12 -51.97 17.90 -28.03
CA MET A 12 -52.54 18.60 -26.88
C MET A 12 -51.39 19.33 -26.18
N MET A 13 -51.31 20.64 -26.44
CA MET A 13 -50.46 21.53 -25.65
C MET A 13 -51.09 21.71 -24.27
N ILE A 14 -50.39 21.25 -23.24
CA ILE A 14 -50.63 21.66 -21.86
C ILE A 14 -49.44 22.54 -21.47
N SER A 15 -49.68 23.84 -21.41
CA SER A 15 -48.78 24.83 -20.83
C SER A 15 -48.75 24.66 -19.31
N GLY A 16 -47.79 23.89 -18.83
CA GLY A 16 -47.37 23.89 -17.43
C GLY A 16 -46.47 25.09 -17.12
N PRO A 17 -46.46 25.60 -15.87
CA PRO A 17 -45.62 26.74 -15.49
C PRO A 17 -44.15 26.39 -15.74
N ALA A 18 -43.40 27.38 -16.24
CA ALA A 18 -41.97 27.27 -16.45
C ALA A 18 -41.30 26.72 -15.18
N CYS A 19 -40.92 25.45 -15.23
CA CYS A 19 -39.98 24.89 -14.29
C CYS A 19 -38.65 25.57 -14.64
N THR A 20 -38.33 26.62 -13.89
CA THR A 20 -36.99 27.20 -13.86
C THR A 20 -36.06 26.04 -13.59
N GLN A 21 -35.35 25.57 -14.62
CA GLN A 21 -34.21 24.69 -14.43
C GLN A 21 -33.32 25.44 -13.47
N ALA A 22 -33.24 24.97 -12.23
CA ALA A 22 -32.09 25.26 -11.39
C ALA A 22 -30.91 24.81 -12.25
N GLN A 23 -30.21 25.79 -12.81
CA GLN A 23 -28.87 25.57 -13.32
C GLN A 23 -28.13 24.97 -12.13
N SER A 24 -27.92 23.66 -12.15
CA SER A 24 -26.86 23.08 -11.35
C SER A 24 -25.63 23.81 -11.86
N SER A 25 -25.14 24.75 -11.07
CA SER A 25 -23.77 25.22 -11.17
C SER A 25 -22.93 23.96 -10.99
N SER A 26 -22.62 23.27 -12.08
CA SER A 26 -21.46 22.42 -12.13
C SER A 26 -20.31 23.39 -11.89
N ASN A 27 -19.91 23.54 -10.63
CA ASN A 27 -18.62 24.12 -10.32
C ASN A 27 -17.61 23.27 -11.07
N ASN A 28 -17.23 23.72 -12.26
CA ASN A 28 -15.96 23.41 -12.91
C ASN A 28 -14.85 24.12 -12.13
N ASP A 29 -14.91 24.09 -10.79
CA ASP A 29 -13.70 24.32 -10.02
C ASP A 29 -12.78 23.17 -10.40
N PRO A 30 -11.61 23.44 -11.01
CA PRO A 30 -10.64 22.39 -11.23
C PRO A 30 -10.41 21.71 -9.88
N LYS A 31 -10.67 20.41 -9.80
CA LYS A 31 -10.37 19.62 -8.59
C LYS A 31 -8.96 20.02 -8.13
N PRO A 32 -8.76 20.35 -6.85
CA PRO A 32 -7.47 20.82 -6.37
C PRO A 32 -6.40 19.81 -6.80
N ARG A 33 -5.42 20.29 -7.58
CA ARG A 33 -4.34 19.46 -8.09
C ARG A 33 -3.42 19.12 -6.91
N VAL A 34 -3.42 17.86 -6.50
CA VAL A 34 -2.48 17.38 -5.48
C VAL A 34 -1.07 17.46 -6.05
N LEU A 35 -0.17 18.13 -5.33
CA LEU A 35 1.26 18.12 -5.61
C LEU A 35 1.88 16.96 -4.83
N THR A 36 2.61 16.09 -5.50
CA THR A 36 3.37 15.01 -4.84
C THR A 36 4.57 15.59 -4.10
N GLY A 37 5.21 14.80 -3.23
CA GLY A 37 6.46 15.21 -2.58
C GLY A 37 7.54 15.62 -3.59
N LEU A 38 7.59 14.96 -4.76
CA LEU A 38 8.49 15.32 -5.85
C LEU A 38 8.14 16.67 -6.50
N ASP A 39 6.86 16.96 -6.72
CA ASP A 39 6.46 18.28 -7.24
C ASP A 39 6.79 19.41 -6.23
N VAL A 40 6.66 19.12 -4.93
CA VAL A 40 6.93 20.09 -3.86
C VAL A 40 8.43 20.37 -3.74
N ILE A 41 9.28 19.33 -3.71
CA ILE A 41 10.73 19.52 -3.59
C ILE A 41 11.32 20.20 -4.83
N GLU A 42 10.78 19.93 -6.04
CA GLU A 42 11.15 20.62 -7.27
C GLU A 42 10.75 22.11 -7.24
N ARG A 43 9.51 22.42 -6.82
CA ARG A 43 9.04 23.80 -6.63
C ARG A 43 9.93 24.58 -5.65
N ASP A 44 10.38 23.92 -4.60
CA ASP A 44 11.19 24.51 -3.53
C ASP A 44 12.71 24.50 -3.85
N GLY A 45 13.06 24.23 -5.11
CA GLY A 45 14.44 24.30 -5.62
C GLY A 45 15.39 23.29 -4.98
N PHE A 46 14.86 22.18 -4.47
CA PHE A 46 15.64 21.12 -3.81
C PHE A 46 16.47 21.59 -2.60
N SER A 47 16.05 22.67 -1.92
CA SER A 47 16.80 23.30 -0.82
C SER A 47 17.23 22.36 0.30
N ILE A 48 16.44 21.33 0.62
CA ILE A 48 16.78 20.31 1.63
C ILE A 48 17.94 19.38 1.22
N LEU A 49 18.26 19.31 -0.08
CA LEU A 49 19.30 18.46 -0.66
C LEU A 49 20.59 19.24 -0.96
N GLU A 50 20.61 20.56 -0.81
CA GLU A 50 21.72 21.41 -1.24
C GLU A 50 23.08 20.95 -0.69
N GLY A 51 24.05 20.74 -1.57
CA GLY A 51 25.41 20.31 -1.27
C GLY A 51 25.56 18.86 -0.81
N LYS A 52 24.49 18.03 -0.85
CA LYS A 52 24.51 16.64 -0.42
C LYS A 52 24.77 15.68 -1.58
N ARG A 53 25.36 14.53 -1.26
CA ARG A 53 25.39 13.34 -2.12
C ARG A 53 24.13 12.52 -1.88
N VAL A 54 23.30 12.44 -2.89
CA VAL A 54 21.94 11.91 -2.83
C VAL A 54 21.89 10.52 -3.43
N GLY A 55 21.37 9.56 -2.68
CA GLY A 55 20.93 8.27 -3.18
C GLY A 55 19.40 8.26 -3.34
N VAL A 56 18.86 7.65 -4.40
CA VAL A 56 17.41 7.63 -4.65
C VAL A 56 16.87 6.21 -4.68
N VAL A 57 15.92 5.92 -3.79
CA VAL A 57 15.12 4.70 -3.77
C VAL A 57 13.83 4.96 -4.55
N THR A 58 13.72 4.40 -5.74
CA THR A 58 12.62 4.68 -6.67
C THR A 58 12.33 3.50 -7.59
N ASN A 59 11.21 3.58 -8.30
CA ASN A 59 10.89 2.75 -9.46
C ASN A 59 10.25 3.62 -10.56
N ALA A 60 9.61 3.01 -11.55
CA ALA A 60 8.92 3.70 -12.64
C ALA A 60 7.78 4.66 -12.19
N THR A 61 7.29 4.52 -10.96
CA THR A 61 6.25 5.40 -10.39
C THR A 61 6.80 6.72 -9.86
N GLY A 62 8.12 6.80 -9.63
CA GLY A 62 8.83 7.99 -9.18
C GLY A 62 8.93 9.03 -10.30
N VAL A 63 7.79 9.66 -10.60
CA VAL A 63 7.66 10.71 -11.62
C VAL A 63 6.92 11.92 -11.05
N ASN A 64 7.23 13.11 -11.57
CA ASN A 64 6.53 14.34 -11.23
C ASN A 64 5.23 14.48 -12.04
N SER A 65 4.52 15.59 -11.85
CA SER A 65 3.25 15.87 -12.53
C SER A 65 3.36 16.08 -14.06
N ALA A 66 4.58 16.16 -14.60
CA ALA A 66 4.90 16.14 -16.02
C ALA A 66 5.37 14.76 -16.52
N LEU A 67 5.28 13.72 -15.68
CA LEU A 67 5.74 12.36 -15.94
C LEU A 67 7.25 12.25 -16.19
N ARG A 68 8.03 13.20 -15.68
CA ARG A 68 9.49 13.12 -15.70
C ARG A 68 9.97 12.31 -14.51
N SER A 69 10.88 11.36 -14.73
CA SER A 69 11.44 10.51 -13.68
C SER A 69 12.27 11.31 -12.69
N ILE A 70 12.13 11.03 -11.40
CA ILE A 70 12.98 11.59 -10.34
C ILE A 70 14.46 11.40 -10.63
N VAL A 71 14.85 10.25 -11.21
CA VAL A 71 16.25 9.97 -11.57
C VAL A 71 16.78 11.01 -12.55
N ASP A 72 15.97 11.35 -13.56
CA ASP A 72 16.40 12.29 -14.60
C ASP A 72 16.38 13.73 -14.05
N ILE A 73 15.36 14.09 -13.26
CA ILE A 73 15.25 15.40 -12.60
C ILE A 73 16.44 15.64 -11.67
N PHE A 74 16.80 14.65 -10.85
CA PHE A 74 17.88 14.77 -9.88
C PHE A 74 19.26 14.76 -10.55
N ASN A 75 19.43 14.01 -11.64
CA ASN A 75 20.69 14.00 -12.40
C ASN A 75 20.94 15.31 -13.17
N GLU A 76 19.89 16.09 -13.44
CA GLU A 76 19.97 17.40 -14.10
C GLU A 76 20.09 18.57 -13.11
N ALA A 77 19.96 18.34 -11.80
CA ALA A 77 20.05 19.37 -10.79
C ALA A 77 21.51 19.73 -10.48
N ASP A 78 21.82 21.02 -10.37
CA ASP A 78 23.20 21.52 -10.17
C ASP A 78 23.56 21.78 -8.69
N ASN A 79 22.57 21.80 -7.79
CA ASN A 79 22.77 22.19 -6.39
C ASN A 79 23.00 21.02 -5.42
N PHE A 80 22.99 19.78 -5.92
CA PHE A 80 23.35 18.56 -5.19
C PHE A 80 23.87 17.51 -6.17
N GLU A 81 24.41 16.41 -5.67
CA GLU A 81 25.00 15.35 -6.51
C GLU A 81 24.19 14.05 -6.36
N LEU A 82 23.58 13.55 -7.44
CA LEU A 82 22.97 12.23 -7.46
C LEU A 82 24.07 11.17 -7.66
N VAL A 83 24.27 10.28 -6.67
CA VAL A 83 25.42 9.36 -6.65
C VAL A 83 25.05 7.88 -6.78
N ALA A 84 23.81 7.50 -6.45
CA ALA A 84 23.37 6.10 -6.47
C ALA A 84 21.86 5.95 -6.63
N LEU A 85 21.45 4.85 -7.28
CA LEU A 85 20.04 4.46 -7.44
C LEU A 85 19.78 3.14 -6.73
N TYR A 86 18.61 3.00 -6.11
CA TYR A 86 18.19 1.80 -5.38
C TYR A 86 16.82 1.36 -5.90
N GLY A 87 16.78 0.19 -6.53
CA GLY A 87 15.56 -0.38 -7.10
C GLY A 87 14.92 -1.39 -6.16
N PRO A 88 13.63 -1.29 -5.83
CA PRO A 88 12.90 -2.35 -5.11
C PRO A 88 12.58 -3.52 -6.07
N GLU A 89 11.56 -4.32 -5.71
CA GLU A 89 10.93 -5.25 -6.66
C GLU A 89 10.56 -4.52 -7.97
N HIS A 90 10.87 -5.12 -9.12
CA HIS A 90 10.77 -4.55 -10.49
C HIS A 90 11.88 -3.59 -10.93
N GLY A 91 12.80 -3.22 -10.04
CA GLY A 91 13.93 -2.34 -10.35
C GLY A 91 13.55 -0.87 -10.56
N VAL A 92 14.57 -0.05 -10.84
CA VAL A 92 14.45 1.43 -10.89
C VAL A 92 13.64 1.92 -12.09
N ARG A 93 13.82 1.32 -13.28
CA ARG A 93 13.14 1.75 -14.51
C ARG A 93 11.88 0.93 -14.83
N GLY A 94 11.58 -0.10 -14.03
CA GLY A 94 10.41 -0.97 -14.24
C GLY A 94 10.57 -2.00 -15.36
N ASP A 95 11.81 -2.21 -15.83
CA ASP A 95 12.11 -3.08 -16.97
C ASP A 95 12.19 -4.58 -16.59
N TYR A 96 11.90 -4.93 -15.32
CA TYR A 96 12.01 -6.30 -14.79
C TYR A 96 10.65 -6.87 -14.32
N PRO A 97 10.32 -8.12 -14.68
CA PRO A 97 9.11 -8.82 -14.21
C PRO A 97 9.05 -9.00 -12.68
N ALA A 98 7.83 -9.27 -12.17
CA ALA A 98 7.61 -9.59 -10.76
C ALA A 98 8.42 -10.82 -10.32
N GLY A 99 9.08 -10.73 -9.17
CA GLY A 99 9.84 -11.84 -8.60
C GLY A 99 11.21 -12.11 -9.22
N GLU A 100 11.62 -11.38 -10.27
CA GLU A 100 12.98 -11.47 -10.79
C GLU A 100 13.98 -10.71 -9.90
N TYR A 101 15.14 -11.32 -9.68
CA TYR A 101 16.25 -10.67 -9.01
C TYR A 101 17.01 -9.82 -10.02
N VAL A 102 17.12 -8.53 -9.72
CA VAL A 102 17.95 -7.60 -10.49
C VAL A 102 19.33 -7.59 -9.83
N GLU A 103 20.38 -7.89 -10.58
CA GLU A 103 21.76 -7.72 -10.10
C GLU A 103 22.18 -6.25 -10.13
N PHE A 104 23.29 -5.92 -9.48
CA PHE A 104 23.92 -4.61 -9.61
C PHE A 104 24.18 -4.28 -11.09
N TYR A 105 23.89 -3.05 -11.51
CA TYR A 105 24.21 -2.58 -12.85
C TYR A 105 24.50 -1.08 -12.86
N THR A 106 24.94 -0.57 -14.00
CA THR A 106 25.10 0.87 -14.23
C THR A 106 23.95 1.37 -15.10
N ASP A 107 23.20 2.37 -14.63
CA ASP A 107 22.12 2.98 -15.41
C ASP A 107 22.71 3.64 -16.65
N VAL A 108 22.29 3.18 -17.84
CA VAL A 108 22.89 3.59 -19.12
C VAL A 108 22.73 5.10 -19.39
N ARG A 109 21.68 5.72 -18.83
CA ARG A 109 21.35 7.13 -19.09
C ARG A 109 22.17 8.08 -18.22
N THR A 110 22.37 7.72 -16.96
CA THR A 110 23.04 8.57 -15.97
C THR A 110 24.49 8.16 -15.70
N GLY A 111 24.86 6.91 -16.01
CA GLY A 111 26.16 6.34 -15.64
C GLY A 111 26.28 5.96 -14.16
N LEU A 112 25.18 6.03 -13.41
CA LEU A 112 25.17 5.80 -11.96
C LEU A 112 25.07 4.32 -11.59
N PRO A 113 25.65 3.91 -10.45
CA PRO A 113 25.43 2.59 -9.89
C PRO A 113 23.96 2.40 -9.49
N VAL A 114 23.41 1.22 -9.81
CA VAL A 114 22.08 0.79 -9.41
C VAL A 114 22.17 -0.44 -8.53
N TYR A 115 21.71 -0.31 -7.30
CA TYR A 115 21.63 -1.38 -6.32
C TYR A 115 20.22 -1.96 -6.26
N SER A 116 20.13 -3.29 -6.15
CA SER A 116 18.87 -3.99 -5.99
C SER A 116 18.56 -4.17 -4.51
N LEU A 117 17.37 -3.71 -4.10
CA LEU A 117 16.78 -3.89 -2.78
C LEU A 117 15.74 -5.01 -2.78
N TYR A 118 15.99 -6.07 -3.56
CA TYR A 118 15.15 -7.25 -3.68
C TYR A 118 15.95 -8.56 -3.57
N GLY A 119 15.27 -9.70 -3.44
CA GLY A 119 15.93 -11.01 -3.35
C GLY A 119 16.74 -11.17 -2.06
N SER A 120 18.05 -11.40 -2.20
CA SER A 120 18.99 -11.59 -1.08
C SER A 120 19.33 -10.31 -0.34
N THR A 121 19.16 -9.15 -0.98
CA THR A 121 19.56 -7.86 -0.42
C THR A 121 18.35 -6.94 -0.42
N ARG A 122 17.59 -6.90 0.68
CA ARG A 122 16.38 -6.08 0.81
C ARG A 122 16.57 -4.81 1.64
N LYS A 123 17.64 -4.82 2.44
CA LYS A 123 18.12 -3.71 3.26
C LYS A 123 19.44 -3.24 2.63
N PRO A 124 19.64 -1.93 2.38
CA PRO A 124 20.94 -1.44 1.91
C PRO A 124 22.08 -1.89 2.83
N THR A 125 23.20 -2.32 2.26
CA THR A 125 24.41 -2.64 3.03
C THR A 125 25.22 -1.37 3.29
N PRO A 126 26.13 -1.36 4.29
CA PRO A 126 27.02 -0.22 4.52
C PRO A 126 27.80 0.20 3.26
N ASP A 127 28.33 -0.76 2.50
CA ASP A 127 29.04 -0.49 1.23
C ASP A 127 28.15 0.19 0.18
N MET A 128 26.84 -0.14 0.16
CA MET A 128 25.90 0.53 -0.75
C MET A 128 25.57 1.97 -0.31
N LEU A 129 25.86 2.33 0.94
CA LEU A 129 25.63 3.67 1.51
C LEU A 129 26.91 4.50 1.57
N GLU A 130 28.05 3.93 1.18
CA GLU A 130 29.33 4.65 1.18
C GLU A 130 29.25 5.86 0.24
N GLY A 131 29.51 7.03 0.81
CA GLY A 131 29.47 8.28 0.06
C GLY A 131 28.07 8.83 -0.21
N VAL A 132 27.03 8.31 0.44
CA VAL A 132 25.68 8.87 0.43
C VAL A 132 25.42 9.65 1.71
N ASP A 133 25.06 10.92 1.58
CA ASP A 133 24.72 11.78 2.73
C ASP A 133 23.21 11.71 3.06
N VAL A 134 22.37 11.53 2.03
CA VAL A 134 20.91 11.43 2.16
C VAL A 134 20.32 10.42 1.17
N LEU A 135 19.41 9.58 1.66
CA LEU A 135 18.54 8.74 0.85
C LEU A 135 17.18 9.41 0.66
N VAL A 136 16.74 9.50 -0.59
CA VAL A 136 15.41 9.99 -0.96
C VAL A 136 14.56 8.80 -1.39
N PHE A 137 13.42 8.60 -0.72
CA PHE A 137 12.44 7.57 -1.08
C PHE A 137 11.28 8.20 -1.85
N ASP A 138 11.03 7.73 -3.08
CA ASP A 138 9.94 8.19 -3.94
C ASP A 138 9.30 7.04 -4.73
N ILE A 139 8.31 6.38 -4.13
CA ILE A 139 7.60 5.26 -4.76
C ILE A 139 6.11 5.35 -4.42
N GLN A 140 5.25 5.18 -5.43
CA GLN A 140 3.80 5.07 -5.24
C GLN A 140 3.46 3.68 -4.66
N ASP A 141 3.03 3.64 -3.41
CA ASP A 141 2.45 2.45 -2.77
C ASP A 141 0.95 2.32 -3.08
N ILE A 142 0.31 1.24 -2.63
CA ILE A 142 -1.12 0.99 -2.82
C ILE A 142 -1.94 1.00 -1.53
N GLY A 143 -1.35 1.35 -0.38
CA GLY A 143 -2.06 1.44 0.89
C GLY A 143 -2.32 0.10 1.57
N THR A 144 -1.59 -0.96 1.19
CA THR A 144 -1.77 -2.30 1.75
C THR A 144 -0.47 -2.87 2.29
N ARG A 145 -0.56 -3.53 3.45
CA ARG A 145 0.59 -4.08 4.18
C ARG A 145 1.43 -5.08 3.39
N SER A 146 0.81 -5.81 2.46
CA SER A 146 1.49 -6.83 1.67
C SER A 146 2.21 -6.31 0.43
N TYR A 147 1.98 -5.05 0.06
CA TYR A 147 2.73 -4.43 -1.02
C TYR A 147 4.10 -3.99 -0.49
N THR A 148 5.16 -4.52 -1.08
CA THR A 148 6.47 -4.61 -0.41
C THR A 148 7.26 -3.31 -0.41
N TYR A 149 6.79 -2.25 -1.07
CA TYR A 149 7.48 -0.97 -1.14
C TYR A 149 7.58 -0.28 0.23
N ILE A 150 6.54 -0.33 1.05
CA ILE A 150 6.62 0.15 2.44
C ILE A 150 7.61 -0.68 3.28
N SER A 151 7.74 -1.98 3.01
CA SER A 151 8.75 -2.81 3.67
C SER A 151 10.16 -2.41 3.27
N THR A 152 10.40 -2.14 1.98
CA THR A 152 11.66 -1.55 1.50
C THR A 152 11.92 -0.20 2.16
N MET A 153 10.93 0.68 2.26
CA MET A 153 11.05 1.98 2.93
C MET A 153 11.54 1.83 4.37
N GLY A 154 10.92 0.96 5.17
CA GLY A 154 11.36 0.77 6.56
C GLY A 154 12.77 0.19 6.68
N LEU A 155 13.16 -0.76 5.82
CA LEU A 155 14.53 -1.30 5.81
C LEU A 155 15.56 -0.25 5.36
N VAL A 156 15.21 0.63 4.42
CA VAL A 156 16.03 1.78 4.02
C VAL A 156 16.21 2.74 5.19
N MET A 157 15.14 3.07 5.90
CA MET A 157 15.18 3.94 7.07
C MET A 157 16.04 3.35 8.19
N GLU A 158 15.91 2.04 8.45
CA GLU A 158 16.71 1.31 9.43
C GLU A 158 18.20 1.33 9.06
N ALA A 159 18.55 1.00 7.80
CA ALA A 159 19.94 1.03 7.33
C ALA A 159 20.54 2.44 7.37
N ALA A 160 19.76 3.45 7.00
CA ALA A 160 20.21 4.83 7.04
C ALA A 160 20.50 5.30 8.47
N ALA A 161 19.61 4.97 9.42
CA ALA A 161 19.81 5.27 10.83
C ALA A 161 21.07 4.60 11.41
N GLU A 162 21.34 3.34 11.05
CA GLU A 162 22.55 2.60 11.48
C GLU A 162 23.85 3.20 10.94
N ASN A 163 23.80 3.89 9.79
CA ASN A 163 24.99 4.40 9.09
C ASN A 163 25.10 5.93 9.12
N GLY A 164 24.22 6.62 9.85
CA GLY A 164 24.23 8.08 9.95
C GLY A 164 23.85 8.80 8.65
N VAL A 165 23.09 8.14 7.78
CA VAL A 165 22.59 8.71 6.51
C VAL A 165 21.21 9.32 6.76
N GLU A 166 20.97 10.52 6.23
CA GLU A 166 19.64 11.15 6.34
C GLU A 166 18.62 10.45 5.44
N VAL A 167 17.33 10.48 5.80
CA VAL A 167 16.24 10.00 4.94
C VAL A 167 15.21 11.08 4.71
N VAL A 168 14.88 11.30 3.45
CA VAL A 168 13.78 12.17 2.99
C VAL A 168 12.77 11.29 2.26
N VAL A 169 11.53 11.27 2.75
CA VAL A 169 10.42 10.58 2.07
C VAL A 169 9.63 11.60 1.27
N LEU A 170 9.62 11.45 -0.05
CA LEU A 170 8.76 12.26 -0.92
C LEU A 170 7.38 11.63 -0.90
N ASP A 171 6.48 12.25 -0.14
CA ASP A 171 5.18 11.64 0.13
C ASP A 171 4.33 11.50 -1.13
N ARG A 172 3.51 10.44 -1.17
CA ARG A 172 2.60 10.15 -2.27
C ARG A 172 1.21 9.77 -1.73
N PRO A 173 0.13 10.12 -2.46
CA PRO A 173 -1.22 9.78 -2.03
C PRO A 173 -1.38 8.27 -1.81
N ASN A 174 -2.09 7.88 -0.76
CA ASN A 174 -2.58 6.50 -0.63
C ASN A 174 -3.79 6.33 -1.58
N PRO A 175 -3.73 5.45 -2.60
CA PRO A 175 -4.81 5.32 -3.57
C PRO A 175 -6.09 4.70 -2.99
N LEU A 176 -6.01 4.08 -1.80
CA LEU A 176 -7.18 3.59 -1.06
C LEU A 176 -7.79 4.67 -0.14
N GLY A 177 -7.19 5.88 -0.10
CA GLY A 177 -7.57 6.99 0.77
C GLY A 177 -7.04 6.86 2.19
N GLY A 178 -7.23 7.93 2.99
CA GLY A 178 -6.81 7.98 4.40
C GLY A 178 -7.87 7.49 5.41
N ASN A 179 -9.09 7.23 4.96
CA ASN A 179 -10.23 6.94 5.84
C ASN A 179 -10.45 5.44 6.10
N LYS A 180 -10.06 4.58 5.14
CA LYS A 180 -10.25 3.13 5.23
C LYS A 180 -9.09 2.52 6.01
N ILE A 181 -9.44 1.82 7.08
CA ILE A 181 -8.52 1.04 7.89
C ILE A 181 -9.18 -0.31 8.09
N GLU A 182 -8.57 -1.37 7.57
CA GLU A 182 -9.17 -2.71 7.55
C GLU A 182 -8.14 -3.80 7.83
N GLY A 183 -8.56 -4.84 8.54
CA GLY A 183 -7.72 -5.96 8.93
C GLY A 183 -6.96 -5.72 10.24
N ASN A 184 -6.59 -6.82 10.89
CA ASN A 184 -5.82 -6.85 12.12
C ASN A 184 -4.37 -6.39 11.94
N LEU A 185 -3.71 -6.04 13.04
CA LEU A 185 -2.27 -5.77 13.07
C LEU A 185 -1.46 -7.05 12.80
N ALA A 186 -0.29 -6.90 12.18
CA ALA A 186 0.64 -8.03 12.05
C ALA A 186 1.17 -8.44 13.44
N GLU A 187 1.12 -9.74 13.75
CA GLU A 187 1.63 -10.30 15.00
C GLU A 187 3.11 -10.71 14.86
N ASP A 188 3.84 -10.80 15.97
CA ASP A 188 5.30 -11.01 15.99
C ASP A 188 5.78 -12.30 15.29
N GLY A 189 4.94 -13.34 15.18
CA GLY A 189 5.25 -14.57 14.42
C GLY A 189 5.04 -14.45 12.91
N TYR A 190 4.46 -13.34 12.46
CA TYR A 190 4.01 -13.07 11.11
C TYR A 190 4.70 -11.86 10.49
N ILE A 191 5.60 -11.20 11.21
CA ILE A 191 6.43 -10.14 10.66
C ILE A 191 7.36 -10.73 9.59
N SER A 192 7.28 -10.18 8.38
CA SER A 192 8.08 -10.59 7.24
C SER A 192 8.10 -9.47 6.20
N PHE A 193 8.82 -9.64 5.10
CA PHE A 193 8.88 -8.60 4.05
C PHE A 193 7.51 -8.24 3.42
N VAL A 194 6.47 -9.07 3.56
CA VAL A 194 5.09 -8.78 3.11
C VAL A 194 4.15 -8.39 4.27
N SER A 195 4.74 -8.12 5.43
CA SER A 195 4.04 -7.85 6.70
C SER A 195 5.01 -7.22 7.69
N GLN A 196 5.81 -6.26 7.21
CA GLN A 196 7.04 -5.83 7.89
C GLN A 196 6.77 -5.07 9.20
N PHE A 197 5.56 -4.49 9.32
CA PHE A 197 5.19 -3.64 10.44
C PHE A 197 3.87 -4.09 11.07
N LYS A 198 3.70 -3.76 12.35
CA LYS A 198 2.45 -3.96 13.11
C LYS A 198 1.38 -2.92 12.73
N ILE A 199 0.94 -2.99 11.48
CA ILE A 199 -0.11 -2.15 10.91
C ILE A 199 -1.28 -3.02 10.39
N PRO A 200 -2.50 -2.47 10.25
CA PRO A 200 -3.63 -3.14 9.58
C PRO A 200 -3.30 -3.57 8.15
N TYR A 201 -4.13 -4.42 7.53
CA TYR A 201 -3.91 -4.84 6.15
C TYR A 201 -4.09 -3.67 5.16
N VAL A 202 -5.18 -2.93 5.28
CA VAL A 202 -5.36 -1.59 4.68
C VAL A 202 -5.09 -0.59 5.79
N HIS A 203 -4.01 0.17 5.70
CA HIS A 203 -3.51 0.96 6.83
C HIS A 203 -3.97 2.42 6.81
N GLY A 204 -4.51 2.93 5.70
CA GLY A 204 -5.06 4.29 5.64
C GLY A 204 -4.04 5.42 5.83
N LEU A 205 -2.75 5.15 5.62
CA LEU A 205 -1.66 6.13 5.76
C LEU A 205 -0.96 6.32 4.41
N THR A 206 -0.46 7.53 4.16
CA THR A 206 0.55 7.74 3.10
C THR A 206 1.89 7.09 3.48
N VAL A 207 2.83 7.03 2.54
CA VAL A 207 4.18 6.51 2.83
C VAL A 207 4.95 7.43 3.78
N GLY A 208 4.75 8.75 3.68
CA GLY A 208 5.31 9.74 4.60
C GLY A 208 4.75 9.63 6.01
N GLU A 209 3.43 9.48 6.15
CA GLU A 209 2.77 9.27 7.44
C GLU A 209 3.22 7.94 8.08
N LEU A 210 3.32 6.87 7.29
CA LEU A 210 3.84 5.59 7.77
C LEU A 210 5.31 5.70 8.19
N ALA A 211 6.16 6.38 7.42
CA ALA A 211 7.55 6.62 7.79
C ALA A 211 7.66 7.40 9.12
N ALA A 212 6.84 8.43 9.30
CA ALA A 212 6.78 9.18 10.56
C ALA A 212 6.36 8.28 11.74
N MET A 213 5.38 7.41 11.54
CA MET A 213 4.95 6.42 12.54
C MET A 213 6.07 5.43 12.88
N LEU A 214 6.86 4.98 11.91
CA LEU A 214 7.98 4.05 12.11
C LEU A 214 9.18 4.68 12.80
N ARG A 215 9.28 6.01 12.83
CA ARG A 215 10.33 6.76 13.52
C ARG A 215 10.20 6.72 15.06
N ILE A 216 9.12 6.11 15.57
CA ILE A 216 8.88 5.86 16.99
C ILE A 216 9.60 4.57 17.37
N ASP A 217 10.52 4.67 18.34
CA ASP A 217 11.32 3.56 18.83
C ASP A 217 10.43 2.51 19.53
N SER A 218 10.11 1.44 18.80
CA SER A 218 9.32 0.32 19.31
C SER A 218 10.02 -0.45 20.43
N ASP A 219 11.36 -0.40 20.51
CA ASP A 219 12.13 -1.01 21.59
C ASP A 219 12.12 -0.12 22.84
N GLU A 220 12.15 1.20 22.70
CA GLU A 220 11.91 2.13 23.82
C GLU A 220 10.46 2.02 24.32
N VAL A 221 9.49 1.85 23.42
CA VAL A 221 8.09 1.60 23.79
C VAL A 221 7.95 0.24 24.48
N ALA A 222 8.50 -0.83 23.92
CA ALA A 222 8.48 -2.15 24.55
C ALA A 222 9.26 -2.17 25.88
N ALA A 223 10.38 -1.46 26.00
CA ALA A 223 11.15 -1.33 27.23
C ALA A 223 10.40 -0.51 28.29
N ARG A 224 9.78 0.62 27.92
CA ARG A 224 8.92 1.40 28.82
C ARG A 224 7.69 0.62 29.24
N LEU A 225 7.06 -0.14 28.34
CA LEU A 225 5.92 -1.01 28.65
C LEU A 225 6.30 -2.19 29.55
N ASN A 226 7.45 -2.82 29.33
CA ASN A 226 8.00 -3.83 30.25
C ASN A 226 8.38 -3.22 31.61
N ALA A 227 8.83 -1.95 31.65
CA ALA A 227 9.19 -1.23 32.87
C ALA A 227 7.98 -0.78 33.72
N LEU A 228 6.75 -0.88 33.20
CA LEU A 228 5.53 -0.64 33.97
C LEU A 228 5.16 -1.81 34.91
N GLU A 229 5.91 -2.92 34.87
CA GLU A 229 5.71 -4.12 35.72
C GLU A 229 4.25 -4.62 35.76
N LEU A 230 3.55 -4.51 34.61
CA LEU A 230 2.15 -4.92 34.51
C LEU A 230 2.05 -6.44 34.76
N PRO A 231 1.19 -6.88 35.71
CA PRO A 231 1.05 -8.31 35.99
C PRO A 231 0.60 -9.08 34.75
N GLY A 232 1.46 -9.95 34.21
CA GLY A 232 1.10 -10.96 33.21
C GLY A 232 1.60 -10.78 31.77
N VAL A 233 2.56 -9.89 31.47
CA VAL A 233 3.03 -9.64 30.08
C VAL A 233 4.56 -9.56 29.96
N ILE A 234 5.15 -10.18 28.92
CA ILE A 234 6.55 -10.03 28.44
C ILE A 234 6.57 -10.13 26.89
N PHE A 235 7.39 -9.34 26.21
CA PHE A 235 7.47 -9.25 24.72
C PHE A 235 8.80 -9.80 24.13
N ARG A 236 8.83 -10.78 23.16
CA ARG A 236 10.05 -11.27 22.40
C ARG A 236 9.76 -12.03 21.04
N PRO A 237 10.66 -12.03 20.00
CA PRO A 237 10.43 -12.69 18.66
C PRO A 237 11.43 -13.82 18.18
N VAL A 238 11.00 -14.74 17.25
CA VAL A 238 11.78 -15.79 16.48
C VAL A 238 11.09 -16.23 15.13
N THR A 239 11.81 -16.84 14.15
CA THR A 239 11.62 -16.87 12.64
C THR A 239 11.36 -18.25 11.91
N TRP A 240 10.78 -18.28 10.65
CA TRP A 240 11.23 -19.04 9.40
C TRP A 240 10.16 -19.24 8.23
N ARG A 241 10.60 -19.50 6.95
CA ARG A 241 9.86 -19.41 5.62
C ARG A 241 10.30 -20.45 4.54
N PRO A 242 9.47 -20.83 3.53
CA PRO A 242 9.97 -20.70 2.12
C PRO A 242 8.96 -20.45 0.96
N PHE A 243 9.37 -19.54 0.06
CA PHE A 243 9.73 -19.71 -1.37
C PHE A 243 8.90 -20.53 -2.41
N TYR A 244 7.73 -21.13 -2.11
CA TYR A 244 6.93 -21.91 -3.09
C TYR A 244 5.43 -21.98 -2.73
N GLY A 245 4.56 -22.42 -3.67
CA GLY A 245 3.11 -22.53 -3.45
C GLY A 245 2.42 -23.52 -4.40
N ARG A 246 1.22 -24.00 -4.02
CA ARG A 246 0.53 -25.19 -4.59
C ARG A 246 0.26 -25.13 -6.11
N ASP A 247 0.19 -23.92 -6.66
CA ASP A 247 -0.08 -23.62 -8.08
C ASP A 247 1.07 -22.88 -8.77
N GLN A 248 2.32 -23.18 -8.38
CA GLN A 248 3.49 -22.75 -9.13
C GLN A 248 3.32 -23.13 -10.62
N GLY A 249 2.90 -22.19 -11.48
CA GLY A 249 2.77 -22.34 -12.93
C GLY A 249 1.47 -22.90 -13.54
N LYS A 250 0.26 -22.62 -13.03
CA LYS A 250 -1.03 -23.12 -13.62
C LYS A 250 -2.06 -22.03 -13.97
N ASN A 251 -2.96 -22.33 -14.92
CA ASN A 251 -4.09 -21.48 -15.35
C ASN A 251 -5.38 -21.73 -14.52
N LEU A 252 -6.04 -20.64 -14.09
CA LEU A 252 -7.20 -20.64 -13.19
C LEU A 252 -8.39 -19.85 -13.77
N HIS A 253 -9.63 -20.20 -13.39
CA HIS A 253 -10.88 -19.51 -13.75
C HIS A 253 -11.54 -18.92 -12.49
N GLY A 254 -12.17 -17.73 -12.59
CA GLY A 254 -12.78 -17.04 -11.46
C GLY A 254 -13.76 -15.94 -11.87
N VAL A 255 -14.19 -15.13 -10.91
CA VAL A 255 -15.10 -13.99 -11.11
C VAL A 255 -14.36 -12.67 -10.92
N GLN A 256 -14.71 -11.67 -11.72
CA GLN A 256 -14.21 -10.31 -11.56
C GLN A 256 -15.17 -9.52 -10.66
N VAL A 257 -14.65 -8.92 -9.59
CA VAL A 257 -15.41 -8.05 -8.71
C VAL A 257 -15.35 -6.62 -9.27
N HIS A 258 -16.50 -6.04 -9.62
CA HIS A 258 -16.61 -4.66 -10.07
C HIS A 258 -17.20 -3.80 -8.95
N ILE A 259 -16.43 -2.83 -8.47
CA ILE A 259 -16.80 -1.95 -7.35
C ILE A 259 -17.38 -0.67 -7.94
N SER A 260 -18.66 -0.43 -7.70
CA SER A 260 -19.40 0.73 -8.24
C SER A 260 -19.48 1.91 -7.27
N ASP A 261 -19.49 1.60 -5.97
CA ASP A 261 -19.32 2.57 -4.88
C ASP A 261 -18.24 2.04 -3.95
N TYR A 262 -17.12 2.78 -3.90
CA TYR A 262 -15.95 2.39 -3.12
C TYR A 262 -16.12 2.75 -1.64
N ASP A 263 -16.84 3.83 -1.32
CA ASP A 263 -16.91 4.36 0.04
C ASP A 263 -17.82 3.50 0.92
N GLU A 264 -18.89 2.96 0.35
CA GLU A 264 -19.83 2.06 1.05
C GLU A 264 -19.31 0.63 1.26
N LEU A 265 -18.26 0.22 0.54
CA LEU A 265 -17.80 -1.16 0.53
C LEU A 265 -16.69 -1.44 1.56
N ASN A 266 -16.90 -2.45 2.40
CA ASN A 266 -15.85 -3.08 3.20
C ASN A 266 -15.15 -4.15 2.35
N LEU A 267 -13.91 -3.88 1.93
CA LEU A 267 -13.19 -4.76 1.00
C LEU A 267 -12.81 -6.08 1.68
N MET A 268 -12.46 -6.03 2.97
CA MET A 268 -12.14 -7.22 3.74
C MET A 268 -13.29 -8.22 3.80
N SER A 269 -14.55 -7.76 3.79
CA SER A 269 -15.73 -8.63 3.81
C SER A 269 -15.87 -9.49 2.55
N LEU A 270 -15.44 -8.99 1.39
CA LEU A 270 -15.69 -9.61 0.08
C LEU A 270 -15.18 -11.05 -0.02
N GLN A 271 -13.99 -11.31 0.49
CA GLN A 271 -13.39 -12.65 0.44
C GLN A 271 -14.15 -13.64 1.34
N PHE A 272 -14.70 -13.20 2.46
CA PHE A 272 -15.52 -14.05 3.35
C PHE A 272 -16.88 -14.30 2.74
N TRP A 273 -17.50 -13.29 2.14
CA TRP A 273 -18.73 -13.46 1.34
C TRP A 273 -18.51 -14.44 0.19
N PHE A 274 -17.41 -14.30 -0.55
CA PHE A 274 -17.04 -15.25 -1.60
C PHE A 274 -16.86 -16.67 -1.06
N MET A 275 -16.15 -16.82 0.06
CA MET A 275 -15.91 -18.13 0.68
C MET A 275 -17.20 -18.76 1.21
N GLN A 276 -18.11 -17.96 1.76
CA GLN A 276 -19.44 -18.40 2.18
C GLN A 276 -20.23 -18.93 0.98
N ILE A 277 -20.39 -18.12 -0.08
CA ILE A 277 -21.14 -18.52 -1.29
C ILE A 277 -20.48 -19.72 -1.98
N ASN A 278 -19.15 -19.76 -2.06
CA ASN A 278 -18.43 -20.90 -2.62
C ASN A 278 -18.67 -22.18 -1.81
N ASN A 279 -18.71 -22.09 -0.47
CA ASN A 279 -19.03 -23.22 0.39
C ASN A 279 -20.50 -23.67 0.26
N GLU A 280 -21.43 -22.74 0.04
CA GLU A 280 -22.84 -23.06 -0.23
C GLU A 280 -23.02 -23.80 -1.57
N LEU A 281 -22.36 -23.32 -2.63
CA LEU A 281 -22.46 -23.90 -3.98
C LEU A 281 -21.62 -25.17 -4.15
N TYR A 282 -20.45 -25.21 -3.52
CA TYR A 282 -19.45 -26.26 -3.67
C TYR A 282 -18.83 -26.61 -2.30
N PRO A 283 -19.59 -27.25 -1.39
CA PRO A 283 -19.12 -27.57 -0.04
C PRO A 283 -17.86 -28.44 -0.04
N ASP A 284 -17.74 -29.35 -1.02
CA ASP A 284 -16.55 -30.21 -1.18
C ASP A 284 -15.32 -29.46 -1.73
N LYS A 285 -15.49 -28.20 -2.14
CA LYS A 285 -14.44 -27.32 -2.68
C LYS A 285 -14.11 -26.14 -1.77
N ASN A 286 -14.40 -26.26 -0.48
CA ASN A 286 -14.09 -25.22 0.48
C ASN A 286 -12.56 -25.10 0.69
N PRO A 287 -11.95 -23.93 0.41
CA PRO A 287 -10.50 -23.76 0.49
C PRO A 287 -9.94 -23.93 1.91
N LEU A 288 -10.75 -23.72 2.97
CA LEU A 288 -10.32 -23.93 4.35
C LEU A 288 -10.37 -25.40 4.78
N THR A 289 -11.27 -26.21 4.23
CA THR A 289 -11.30 -27.65 4.53
C THR A 289 -10.32 -28.44 3.66
N MET A 290 -10.05 -27.96 2.44
CA MET A 290 -9.05 -28.54 1.52
C MET A 290 -7.63 -28.01 1.75
N ALA A 291 -7.49 -26.96 2.54
CA ALA A 291 -6.20 -26.41 2.89
C ALA A 291 -5.43 -27.42 3.74
N THR A 292 -4.13 -27.52 3.50
CA THR A 292 -3.27 -28.18 4.47
C THR A 292 -3.22 -27.35 5.75
N GLU A 293 -2.93 -27.99 6.87
CA GLU A 293 -2.67 -27.32 8.15
C GLU A 293 -1.71 -26.11 8.03
N ALA A 294 -0.70 -26.22 7.17
CA ALA A 294 0.22 -25.11 6.89
C ALA A 294 -0.45 -23.92 6.19
N ARG A 295 -1.41 -24.15 5.29
CA ARG A 295 -2.17 -23.11 4.60
C ARG A 295 -3.25 -22.51 5.50
N LEU A 296 -3.84 -23.29 6.39
CA LEU A 296 -4.73 -22.78 7.43
C LEU A 296 -3.98 -21.88 8.40
N ARG A 297 -2.81 -22.30 8.86
CA ARG A 297 -1.92 -21.41 9.61
C ARG A 297 -1.55 -20.17 8.82
N MET A 298 -1.27 -20.29 7.51
CA MET A 298 -0.97 -19.13 6.64
C MET A 298 -2.13 -18.14 6.56
N PHE A 299 -3.35 -18.65 6.40
CA PHE A 299 -4.57 -17.86 6.44
C PHE A 299 -4.66 -17.09 7.77
N ASP A 300 -4.46 -17.80 8.89
CA ASP A 300 -4.44 -17.19 10.23
C ASP A 300 -3.36 -16.11 10.36
N ARG A 301 -2.22 -16.25 9.67
CA ARG A 301 -1.17 -15.21 9.63
C ARG A 301 -1.60 -13.96 8.87
N VAL A 302 -2.20 -14.16 7.71
CA VAL A 302 -2.63 -13.06 6.81
C VAL A 302 -3.76 -12.29 7.47
N ALA A 303 -4.73 -13.01 8.03
CA ALA A 303 -5.78 -12.48 8.89
C ALA A 303 -5.29 -12.16 10.32
N GLY A 304 -3.97 -12.23 10.54
CA GLY A 304 -3.21 -12.21 11.82
C GLY A 304 -4.03 -12.39 13.09
N SER A 305 -4.79 -13.49 13.11
CA SER A 305 -5.41 -14.13 14.25
C SER A 305 -6.03 -15.43 13.76
N GLY A 306 -5.82 -16.51 14.52
CA GLY A 306 -6.50 -17.79 14.28
C GLY A 306 -8.00 -17.74 14.55
N GLU A 307 -8.46 -16.74 15.30
CA GLU A 307 -9.88 -16.59 15.66
C GLU A 307 -10.73 -16.25 14.45
N VAL A 308 -10.20 -15.51 13.47
CA VAL A 308 -10.91 -15.19 12.23
C VAL A 308 -11.33 -16.46 11.51
N ARG A 309 -10.39 -17.40 11.36
CA ARG A 309 -10.70 -18.71 10.77
C ARG A 309 -11.59 -19.54 11.67
N ARG A 310 -11.28 -19.61 12.97
CA ARG A 310 -12.04 -20.43 13.92
C ARG A 310 -13.52 -20.05 13.90
N LEU A 311 -13.82 -18.76 14.08
CA LEU A 311 -15.18 -18.20 14.06
C LEU A 311 -15.85 -18.42 12.71
N PHE A 312 -15.17 -18.09 11.61
CA PHE A 312 -15.76 -18.26 10.28
C PHE A 312 -16.08 -19.73 9.98
N MET A 313 -15.22 -20.67 10.37
CA MET A 313 -15.42 -22.10 10.12
C MET A 313 -16.50 -22.75 10.97
N GLU A 314 -17.03 -22.09 12.01
CA GLU A 314 -18.13 -22.63 12.81
C GLU A 314 -19.37 -22.88 11.95
N ARG A 315 -19.71 -21.92 11.07
CA ARG A 315 -20.89 -22.02 10.20
C ARG A 315 -20.63 -21.62 8.76
N MET A 316 -19.39 -21.25 8.42
CA MET A 316 -18.99 -20.71 7.12
C MET A 316 -19.75 -19.44 6.75
N ARG A 317 -19.99 -18.56 7.74
CA ARG A 317 -20.74 -17.31 7.56
C ARG A 317 -19.95 -16.08 7.97
N TYR A 318 -20.04 -15.02 7.16
CA TYR A 318 -19.36 -13.76 7.46
C TYR A 318 -19.84 -13.13 8.78
N GLU A 319 -21.12 -13.29 9.11
CA GLU A 319 -21.74 -12.76 10.34
C GLU A 319 -21.00 -13.21 11.62
N ASP A 320 -20.37 -14.39 11.60
CA ASP A 320 -19.65 -14.94 12.75
C ASP A 320 -18.29 -14.28 12.98
N VAL A 321 -17.75 -13.61 11.97
CA VAL A 321 -16.38 -13.06 11.97
C VAL A 321 -16.35 -11.53 11.86
N GLU A 322 -17.43 -10.91 11.40
CA GLU A 322 -17.55 -9.46 11.20
C GLU A 322 -17.16 -8.65 12.44
N ALA A 323 -17.75 -8.97 13.59
CA ALA A 323 -17.45 -8.23 14.83
C ALA A 323 -15.97 -8.34 15.22
N TYR A 324 -15.36 -9.50 15.00
CA TYR A 324 -13.95 -9.72 15.31
C TYR A 324 -13.02 -8.96 14.35
N LEU A 325 -13.35 -8.90 13.06
CA LEU A 325 -12.58 -8.15 12.06
C LEU A 325 -12.62 -6.64 12.29
N ASN A 326 -13.71 -6.13 12.88
CA ASN A 326 -13.91 -4.70 13.10
C ASN A 326 -13.52 -4.22 14.51
N LYS A 327 -13.16 -5.13 15.43
CA LYS A 327 -13.00 -4.85 16.87
C LYS A 327 -11.94 -3.78 17.21
N ASP A 328 -10.94 -3.60 16.36
CA ASP A 328 -9.80 -2.69 16.59
C ASP A 328 -9.86 -1.40 15.74
N ILE A 329 -10.88 -1.23 14.89
CA ILE A 329 -10.92 -0.14 13.91
C ILE A 329 -11.01 1.23 14.61
N ASP A 330 -11.92 1.39 15.56
CA ASP A 330 -12.16 2.68 16.20
C ASP A 330 -11.00 3.09 17.12
N SER A 331 -10.42 2.13 17.84
CA SER A 331 -9.26 2.38 18.70
C SER A 331 -8.03 2.74 17.88
N PHE A 332 -7.80 2.08 16.74
CA PHE A 332 -6.70 2.44 15.86
C PHE A 332 -6.94 3.79 15.17
N ARG A 333 -8.18 4.09 14.74
CA ARG A 333 -8.51 5.41 14.17
C ARG A 333 -8.20 6.55 15.16
N GLU A 334 -8.54 6.37 16.43
CA GLU A 334 -8.19 7.35 17.46
C GLU A 334 -6.67 7.47 17.65
N LEU A 335 -5.96 6.35 17.67
CA LEU A 335 -4.50 6.34 17.76
C LEU A 335 -3.85 7.04 16.57
N SER A 336 -4.36 6.84 15.35
CA SER A 336 -3.78 7.39 14.12
C SER A 336 -3.96 8.90 14.00
N ARG A 337 -5.00 9.49 14.61
CA ARG A 337 -5.29 10.94 14.51
C ARG A 337 -4.12 11.84 14.88
N GLN A 338 -3.30 11.41 15.84
CA GLN A 338 -2.13 12.19 16.28
C GLN A 338 -1.02 12.28 15.22
N TYR A 339 -1.09 11.47 14.16
CA TYR A 339 -0.08 11.38 13.11
C TYR A 339 -0.58 11.88 11.74
N TYR A 340 -1.83 12.33 11.62
CA TYR A 340 -2.37 12.82 10.34
C TYR A 340 -1.66 14.09 9.91
N LEU A 341 -1.17 14.10 8.67
CA LEU A 341 -0.58 15.29 8.03
C LEU A 341 -1.60 16.07 7.19
N TYR A 342 -2.75 15.46 6.94
CA TYR A 342 -3.81 15.99 6.09
C TYR A 342 -5.17 15.87 6.79
N ASN A 343 -6.09 16.79 6.46
CA ASN A 343 -7.42 16.84 7.08
C ASN A 343 -8.41 15.83 6.49
#